data_AF-A0A182UW04-F1
#
_entry.id   AF-A0A182UW04-F1
#
_cell.length_a   1.000
_cell.length_b   1.000
_cell.length_c   1.000
_cell.angle_alpha   90.00
_cell.angle_beta   90.00
_cell.angle_gamma   90.00
#
_symmetry.space_group_name_H-M   'P 1'
#
loop_
_entity.id
_entity.type
_entity.pdbx_description
1 polymer ?
#
loop_
_entity_poly.entity_id
_entity_poly.type
_entity_poly.pdbx_seq_one_letter_code
_entity_poly.pdbx_strand_id
1 'polypeptide(L)'
;LVRIEYRTHETEERFDKGRPDCLRSLKHRAAPNNEYELRFFYQYRFDALRTLVYHAEYIQEHYDKRDDRLYYREFHNIPKDPVTKEPSKLTHITEKFHQHPTKEPVKDIAIRNCYIQDNKIALQFHYGEDCITASTREFVKPPKSEMGEEVPYDPACTTGYVSNPWDPQPTQLDLFLLLKEQLKAEELASHAFRRRVVEIDTMLSERRKQTDSPRLTNSLFDPLRNEEARQQRLAKYEAIKAREEQIKQQQADFLAPYLLRLGNASKRPPTRAQVMALYRDCTTDLRRFYQRLEEELRNRCDDLITEEQSLKRFLARFQQHFEDAEYEKFIAEGETIERDKHILQMRLENIQDDYRRKAAHLRQALREDERLRPYFGAELEEPPCERSDYDDE
;
A
#
# COMPACT_ATOMS: atom_id res chain seq x y z
N LEU A 1 -14.93 24.54 7.15
CA LEU A 1 -15.38 25.76 7.87
C LEU A 1 -15.86 25.34 9.26
N VAL A 2 -15.45 26.04 10.33
CA VAL A 2 -15.91 25.77 11.72
C VAL A 2 -16.76 26.93 12.20
N ARG A 3 -17.97 26.64 12.69
CA ARG A 3 -18.88 27.61 13.32
C ARG A 3 -19.06 27.22 14.78
N ILE A 4 -18.96 28.20 15.67
CA ILE A 4 -19.17 28.02 17.12
C ILE A 4 -20.31 28.94 17.53
N GLU A 5 -21.33 28.38 18.18
CA GLU A 5 -22.45 29.13 18.73
C GLU A 5 -22.38 29.12 20.25
N TYR A 6 -21.92 30.24 20.82
CA TYR A 6 -21.62 30.35 22.25
C TYR A 6 -22.85 30.28 23.17
N ARG A 7 -24.05 30.63 22.66
CA ARG A 7 -25.29 30.59 23.45
C ARG A 7 -25.78 29.17 23.70
N THR A 8 -25.53 28.28 22.74
CA THR A 8 -26.03 26.90 22.74
C THR A 8 -24.91 25.89 23.02
N HIS A 9 -23.66 26.37 23.17
CA HIS A 9 -22.44 25.55 23.25
C HIS A 9 -22.35 24.50 22.13
N GLU A 10 -22.78 24.91 20.93
CA GLU A 10 -22.77 24.06 19.74
C GLU A 10 -21.56 24.39 18.86
N THR A 11 -20.85 23.35 18.42
CA THR A 11 -19.82 23.45 17.40
C THR A 11 -20.27 22.72 16.14
N GLU A 12 -20.21 23.38 14.99
CA GLU A 12 -20.53 22.80 13.68
C GLU A 12 -19.30 22.91 12.78
N GLU A 13 -18.83 21.78 12.29
CA GLU A 13 -17.79 21.69 11.28
C GLU A 13 -18.38 21.25 9.95
N ARG A 14 -17.97 21.91 8.87
CA ARG A 14 -18.40 21.58 7.50
C ARG A 14 -17.21 21.19 6.66
N PHE A 15 -17.41 20.14 5.89
CA PHE A 15 -16.42 19.50 5.05
C PHE A 15 -16.86 19.48 3.59
N ASP A 16 -15.87 19.55 2.71
CA ASP A 16 -16.08 19.44 1.27
C ASP A 16 -16.23 17.97 0.83
N LYS A 17 -16.74 17.80 -0.38
CA LYS A 17 -16.87 16.48 -1.01
C LYS A 17 -15.48 15.84 -1.24
N GLY A 18 -15.44 14.51 -1.29
CA GLY A 18 -14.22 13.75 -1.60
C GLY A 18 -13.45 13.22 -0.38
N ARG A 19 -13.94 13.48 0.84
CA ARG A 19 -13.41 12.80 2.03
C ARG A 19 -13.75 11.31 2.01
N PRO A 20 -12.85 10.43 2.49
CA PRO A 20 -13.08 8.98 2.52
C PRO A 20 -14.24 8.57 3.42
N ASP A 21 -14.48 9.32 4.51
CA ASP A 21 -15.59 9.10 5.46
C ASP A 21 -16.95 9.62 4.93
N CYS A 22 -16.97 10.28 3.76
CA CYS A 22 -18.14 10.93 3.17
C CYS A 22 -18.83 11.95 4.10
N LEU A 23 -18.15 12.42 5.14
CA LEU A 23 -18.72 13.33 6.12
C LEU A 23 -18.90 14.72 5.49
N ARG A 24 -20.11 15.26 5.60
CA ARG A 24 -20.47 16.60 5.12
C ARG A 24 -20.41 17.62 6.25
N SER A 25 -20.92 17.24 7.42
CA SER A 25 -20.82 18.08 8.62
C SER A 25 -20.82 17.26 9.90
N LEU A 26 -20.08 17.75 10.88
CA LEU A 26 -20.07 17.23 12.25
C LEU A 26 -20.57 18.35 13.16
N LYS A 27 -21.70 18.13 13.82
CA LYS A 27 -22.21 19.03 14.85
C LYS A 27 -22.07 18.35 16.21
N HIS A 28 -21.55 19.06 17.19
CA HIS A 28 -21.44 18.58 18.56
C HIS A 28 -22.10 19.60 19.50
N ARG A 29 -23.00 19.12 20.36
CA ARG A 29 -23.55 19.91 21.46
C ARG A 29 -22.88 19.46 22.75
N ALA A 30 -22.24 20.40 23.44
CA ALA A 30 -21.64 20.12 24.73
C ALA A 30 -22.71 19.81 25.81
N ALA A 31 -22.24 19.61 27.04
CA ALA A 31 -23.11 19.34 28.19
C ALA A 31 -24.28 20.36 28.27
N PRO A 32 -25.49 19.90 28.64
CA PRO A 32 -25.80 18.60 29.24
C PRO A 32 -26.03 17.46 28.24
N ASN A 33 -26.22 17.75 26.94
CA ASN A 33 -26.68 16.74 25.99
C ASN A 33 -25.56 15.83 25.46
N ASN A 34 -24.32 16.32 25.33
CA ASN A 34 -23.17 15.53 24.82
C ASN A 34 -23.50 14.68 23.58
N GLU A 35 -24.17 15.31 22.60
CA GLU A 35 -24.70 14.66 21.40
C GLU A 35 -23.86 15.06 20.19
N TYR A 36 -23.57 14.09 19.33
CA TYR A 36 -22.94 14.30 18.04
C TYR A 36 -23.94 14.03 16.93
N GLU A 37 -24.10 14.99 16.01
CA GLU A 37 -24.87 14.83 14.78
C GLU A 37 -23.91 14.85 13.59
N LEU A 38 -23.77 13.70 12.93
CA LEU A 38 -22.97 13.50 11.74
C LEU A 38 -23.90 13.49 10.52
N ARG A 39 -23.67 14.37 9.56
CA ARG A 39 -24.38 14.37 8.27
C ARG A 39 -23.42 13.98 7.18
N PHE A 40 -23.88 13.12 6.28
CA PHE A 40 -23.06 12.55 5.22
C PHE A 40 -23.53 13.01 3.83
N PHE A 41 -22.61 12.98 2.87
CA PHE A 41 -22.96 12.94 1.46
C PHE A 41 -23.45 11.51 1.12
N TYR A 42 -24.70 11.20 1.47
CA TYR A 42 -25.28 9.86 1.37
C TYR A 42 -25.16 9.21 -0.02
N GLN A 43 -25.11 10.01 -1.08
CA GLN A 43 -24.95 9.57 -2.48
C GLN A 43 -23.64 8.83 -2.75
N TYR A 44 -22.62 9.03 -1.92
CA TYR A 44 -21.31 8.38 -2.04
C TYR A 44 -21.13 7.23 -1.04
N ARG A 45 -22.12 6.95 -0.19
CA ARG A 45 -22.09 5.87 0.79
C ARG A 45 -22.87 4.66 0.30
N PHE A 46 -22.30 3.47 0.48
CA PHE A 46 -22.96 2.21 0.13
C PHE A 46 -24.20 1.90 1.00
N ASP A 47 -24.23 2.38 2.25
CA ASP A 47 -25.33 2.14 3.19
C ASP A 47 -26.48 3.17 3.09
N ALA A 48 -26.30 4.18 2.22
CA ALA A 48 -27.21 5.31 2.02
C ALA A 48 -27.55 6.10 3.31
N LEU A 49 -26.65 6.04 4.31
CA LEU A 49 -26.81 6.78 5.56
C LEU A 49 -26.67 8.27 5.30
N ARG A 50 -27.68 9.04 5.69
CA ARG A 50 -27.74 10.50 5.51
C ARG A 50 -27.37 11.23 6.79
N THR A 51 -27.92 10.80 7.92
CA THR A 51 -27.70 11.43 9.22
C THR A 51 -27.53 10.36 10.29
N LEU A 52 -26.55 10.56 11.16
CA LEU A 52 -26.28 9.74 12.32
C LEU A 52 -26.24 10.66 13.54
N VAL A 53 -27.13 10.42 14.50
CA VAL A 53 -27.12 11.07 15.81
C VAL A 53 -26.56 10.07 16.80
N TYR A 54 -25.56 10.48 17.55
CA TYR A 54 -24.88 9.67 18.54
C TYR A 54 -24.96 10.35 19.91
N HIS A 55 -25.49 9.59 20.86
CA HIS A 55 -25.45 9.84 22.28
C HIS A 55 -24.91 8.59 22.99
N ALA A 56 -24.49 8.71 24.26
CA ALA A 56 -23.94 7.57 25.00
C ALA A 56 -24.96 6.43 25.16
N GLU A 57 -26.24 6.77 25.27
CA GLU A 57 -27.35 5.85 25.54
C GLU A 57 -28.14 5.45 24.29
N TYR A 58 -27.98 6.17 23.18
CA TYR A 58 -28.70 5.88 21.96
C TYR A 58 -27.96 6.30 20.69
N ILE A 59 -28.29 5.62 19.58
CA ILE A 59 -27.77 5.91 18.25
C ILE A 59 -28.95 5.94 17.29
N GLN A 60 -29.14 7.07 16.58
CA GLN A 60 -30.19 7.21 15.57
C GLN A 60 -29.58 7.35 14.18
N GLU A 61 -30.13 6.62 13.24
CA GLU A 61 -29.69 6.55 11.86
C GLU A 61 -30.87 6.91 10.95
N HIS A 62 -30.66 7.89 10.09
CA HIS A 62 -31.61 8.30 9.07
C HIS A 62 -31.01 7.99 7.70
N TYR A 63 -31.77 7.23 6.91
CA TYR A 63 -31.39 6.77 5.59
C TYR A 63 -32.19 7.49 4.51
N ASP A 64 -31.61 7.59 3.32
CA ASP A 64 -32.32 8.09 2.14
C ASP A 64 -32.16 7.10 0.99
N LYS A 65 -33.26 6.71 0.34
CA LYS A 65 -33.27 5.81 -0.84
C LYS A 65 -32.63 4.42 -0.65
N ARG A 66 -32.86 3.75 0.48
CA ARG A 66 -32.52 2.32 0.61
C ARG A 66 -33.49 1.41 -0.14
N ASP A 67 -32.96 0.34 -0.71
CA ASP A 67 -33.75 -0.66 -1.44
C ASP A 67 -34.73 -1.41 -0.54
N ASP A 68 -34.31 -1.71 0.69
CA ASP A 68 -35.12 -2.37 1.73
C ASP A 68 -36.14 -1.44 2.40
N ARG A 69 -36.27 -0.19 1.93
CA ARG A 69 -37.19 0.84 2.43
C ARG A 69 -36.99 1.26 3.89
N LEU A 70 -35.93 0.78 4.57
CA LEU A 70 -35.55 1.25 5.89
C LEU A 70 -35.17 2.73 5.79
N TYR A 71 -35.90 3.61 6.47
CA TYR A 71 -35.60 5.05 6.46
C TYR A 71 -35.09 5.55 7.81
N TYR A 72 -35.36 4.79 8.88
CA TYR A 72 -34.95 5.14 10.23
C TYR A 72 -34.60 3.89 11.02
N ARG A 73 -33.49 3.94 11.74
CA ARG A 73 -33.13 2.93 12.73
C ARG A 73 -32.57 3.60 13.97
N GLU A 74 -33.00 3.14 15.13
CA GLU A 74 -32.55 3.63 16.42
C GLU A 74 -32.15 2.47 17.31
N PHE A 75 -31.02 2.64 17.98
CA PHE A 75 -30.51 1.71 18.97
C PHE A 75 -30.53 2.41 20.32
N HIS A 76 -31.06 1.75 21.33
CA HIS A 76 -30.86 2.11 22.73
C HIS A 76 -29.88 1.13 23.34
N ASN A 77 -28.94 1.64 24.12
CA ASN A 77 -27.90 0.84 24.74
C ASN A 77 -27.55 1.36 26.12
N ILE A 78 -27.07 0.46 26.96
CA ILE A 78 -26.36 0.85 28.18
C ILE A 78 -24.97 1.33 27.72
N PRO A 79 -24.53 2.54 28.11
CA PRO A 79 -23.23 3.07 27.73
C PRO A 79 -22.10 2.21 28.32
N LYS A 80 -20.91 2.35 27.73
CA LYS A 80 -19.70 1.69 28.23
C LYS A 80 -19.43 2.17 29.67
N ASP A 81 -19.24 1.24 30.59
CA ASP A 81 -18.87 1.59 31.96
C ASP A 81 -17.43 2.15 31.99
N PRO A 82 -17.21 3.38 32.50
CA PRO A 82 -15.89 3.97 32.56
C PRO A 82 -14.92 3.23 33.49
N VAL A 83 -15.42 2.48 34.48
CA VAL A 83 -14.59 1.77 35.49
C VAL A 83 -14.25 0.37 35.01
N THR A 84 -15.26 -0.45 34.71
CA THR A 84 -15.07 -1.86 34.33
C THR A 84 -14.64 -2.02 32.86
N LYS A 85 -14.77 -0.95 32.05
CA LYS A 85 -14.53 -0.94 30.59
C LYS A 85 -15.40 -1.92 29.81
N GLU A 86 -16.48 -2.43 30.40
CA GLU A 86 -17.43 -3.31 29.72
C GLU A 86 -18.05 -2.60 28.51
N PRO A 87 -18.10 -3.26 27.33
CA PRO A 87 -18.59 -2.65 26.11
C PRO A 87 -20.09 -2.29 26.21
N SER A 88 -20.52 -1.32 25.41
CA SER A 88 -21.92 -0.91 25.34
C SER A 88 -22.85 -2.10 25.06
N LYS A 89 -23.88 -2.25 25.88
CA LYS A 89 -24.83 -3.37 25.79
C LYS A 89 -26.12 -2.90 25.14
N LEU A 90 -26.45 -3.47 23.99
CA LEU A 90 -27.69 -3.19 23.26
C LEU A 90 -28.92 -3.64 24.06
N THR A 91 -29.92 -2.78 24.19
CA THR A 91 -31.14 -3.05 24.97
C THR A 91 -32.39 -3.08 24.09
N HIS A 92 -32.50 -2.17 23.13
CA HIS A 92 -33.67 -2.04 22.27
C HIS A 92 -33.28 -1.53 20.87
N ILE A 93 -33.95 -2.04 19.84
CA ILE A 93 -33.80 -1.62 18.45
C ILE A 93 -35.16 -1.20 17.91
N THR A 94 -35.25 -0.02 17.32
CA THR A 94 -36.42 0.44 16.55
C THR A 94 -36.04 0.62 15.09
N GLU A 95 -36.73 -0.03 14.18
CA GLU A 95 -36.59 0.14 12.73
C GLU A 95 -37.92 0.62 12.14
N LYS A 96 -37.88 1.60 11.24
CA LYS A 96 -39.07 2.11 10.54
C LYS A 96 -38.87 2.06 9.03
N PHE A 97 -39.90 1.60 8.34
CA PHE A 97 -39.87 1.32 6.91
C PHE A 97 -40.93 2.14 6.17
N HIS A 98 -40.63 2.52 4.94
CA HIS A 98 -41.63 3.06 4.03
C HIS A 98 -42.50 1.94 3.47
N GLN A 99 -43.77 2.25 3.24
CA GLN A 99 -44.71 1.31 2.66
C GLN A 99 -44.23 0.84 1.28
N HIS A 100 -44.28 -0.47 1.08
CA HIS A 100 -43.96 -1.11 -0.17
C HIS A 100 -45.17 -1.04 -1.13
N PRO A 101 -45.04 -0.42 -2.32
CA PRO A 101 -46.17 -0.23 -3.23
C PRO A 101 -46.84 -1.52 -3.72
N THR A 102 -46.10 -2.64 -3.71
CA THR A 102 -46.60 -3.93 -4.20
C THR A 102 -47.12 -4.86 -3.10
N LYS A 103 -46.96 -4.51 -1.82
CA LYS A 103 -47.44 -5.33 -0.71
C LYS A 103 -48.72 -4.73 -0.15
N GLU A 104 -49.59 -5.59 0.35
CA GLU A 104 -50.75 -5.16 1.13
C GLU A 104 -50.26 -4.45 2.41
N PRO A 105 -50.78 -3.24 2.73
CA PRO A 105 -50.32 -2.48 3.89
C PRO A 105 -50.37 -3.29 5.19
N VAL A 106 -51.42 -4.07 5.40
CA VAL A 106 -51.64 -4.91 6.58
C VAL A 106 -50.64 -6.05 6.76
N LYS A 107 -49.90 -6.41 5.69
CA LYS A 107 -48.82 -7.42 5.72
C LYS A 107 -47.43 -6.80 5.64
N ASP A 108 -47.35 -5.48 5.46
CA ASP A 108 -46.09 -4.76 5.30
C ASP A 108 -45.71 -4.08 6.62
N ILE A 109 -44.49 -4.34 7.09
CA ILE A 109 -44.03 -3.91 8.42
C ILE A 109 -43.68 -2.43 8.34
N ALA A 110 -44.39 -1.59 9.09
CA ALA A 110 -44.09 -0.17 9.22
C ALA A 110 -43.04 0.10 10.29
N ILE A 111 -43.17 -0.55 11.44
CA ILE A 111 -42.26 -0.41 12.59
C ILE A 111 -41.95 -1.78 13.17
N ARG A 112 -40.67 -2.03 13.41
CA ARG A 112 -40.17 -3.18 14.15
C ARG A 112 -39.46 -2.69 15.40
N ASN A 113 -39.90 -3.18 16.56
CA ASN A 113 -39.25 -2.96 17.84
C ASN A 113 -38.72 -4.28 18.39
N CYS A 114 -37.41 -4.41 18.53
CA CYS A 114 -36.77 -5.57 19.15
C CYS A 114 -36.31 -5.20 20.56
N TYR A 115 -37.04 -5.67 21.57
CA TYR A 115 -36.69 -5.52 22.99
C TYR A 115 -35.77 -6.67 23.38
N ILE A 116 -34.47 -6.42 23.35
CA ILE A 116 -33.44 -7.46 23.54
C ILE A 116 -33.44 -7.95 24.99
N GLN A 117 -33.62 -7.06 25.97
CA GLN A 117 -33.68 -7.41 27.39
C GLN A 117 -34.93 -8.21 27.76
N ASP A 118 -36.07 -7.87 27.14
CA ASP A 118 -37.36 -8.51 27.42
C ASP A 118 -37.60 -9.76 26.55
N ASN A 119 -36.61 -10.15 25.74
CA ASN A 119 -36.74 -11.23 24.75
C ASN A 119 -38.01 -11.12 23.88
N LYS A 120 -38.35 -9.90 23.44
CA LYS A 120 -39.61 -9.62 22.76
C LYS A 120 -39.40 -8.87 21.44
N ILE A 121 -40.20 -9.20 20.42
CA ILE A 121 -40.26 -8.48 19.15
C ILE A 121 -41.69 -7.99 18.95
N ALA A 122 -41.88 -6.69 18.82
CA ALA A 122 -43.17 -6.08 18.50
C ALA A 122 -43.14 -5.47 17.10
N LEU A 123 -44.14 -5.80 16.30
CA LEU A 123 -44.34 -5.33 14.94
C LEU A 123 -45.61 -4.49 14.86
N GLN A 124 -45.51 -3.39 14.12
CA GLN A 124 -46.64 -2.60 13.68
C GLN A 124 -46.63 -2.59 12.15
N PHE A 125 -47.75 -2.96 11.56
CA PHE A 125 -47.92 -2.98 10.10
C PHE A 125 -48.40 -1.60 9.60
N HIS A 126 -48.30 -1.37 8.29
CA HIS A 126 -48.91 -0.18 7.70
C HIS A 126 -50.43 -0.22 7.86
N TYR A 127 -51.05 0.97 7.92
CA TYR A 127 -52.50 1.09 8.03
C TYR A 127 -53.17 0.47 6.81
N GLY A 128 -54.12 -0.44 7.07
CA GLY A 128 -55.02 -0.96 6.03
C GLY A 128 -55.92 0.14 5.46
N GLU A 129 -56.50 -0.14 4.30
CA GLU A 129 -57.51 0.73 3.72
C GLU A 129 -58.69 0.86 4.69
N ASP A 130 -59.19 2.09 4.87
CA ASP A 130 -60.28 2.46 5.80
C ASP A 130 -60.08 2.06 7.28
N CYS A 131 -58.86 1.73 7.70
CA CYS A 131 -58.54 1.39 9.09
C CYS A 131 -58.03 2.61 9.89
N ILE A 132 -58.65 2.89 11.05
CA ILE A 132 -58.22 3.97 11.96
C ILE A 132 -56.98 3.56 12.78
N THR A 133 -56.81 2.26 13.02
CA THR A 133 -55.72 1.67 13.81
C THR A 133 -54.85 0.77 12.94
N ALA A 134 -53.58 0.64 13.29
CA ALA A 134 -52.66 -0.28 12.63
C ALA A 134 -52.78 -1.68 13.25
N SER A 135 -52.66 -2.72 12.42
CA SER A 135 -52.49 -4.08 12.93
C SER A 135 -51.14 -4.21 13.64
N THR A 136 -51.09 -4.99 14.71
CA THR A 136 -49.87 -5.21 15.49
C THR A 136 -49.68 -6.68 15.80
N ARG A 137 -48.42 -7.06 15.99
CA ARG A 137 -48.03 -8.40 16.44
C ARG A 137 -46.90 -8.31 17.43
N GLU A 138 -46.88 -9.26 18.34
CA GLU A 138 -45.89 -9.35 19.37
C GLU A 138 -45.50 -10.81 19.55
N PHE A 139 -44.19 -11.04 19.56
CA PHE A 139 -43.59 -12.34 19.76
C PHE A 139 -42.71 -12.30 21.01
N VAL A 140 -42.93 -13.26 21.91
CA VAL A 140 -41.97 -13.60 22.95
C VAL A 140 -41.03 -14.66 22.37
N LYS A 141 -39.73 -14.35 22.30
CA LYS A 141 -38.74 -15.24 21.71
C LYS A 141 -38.56 -16.48 22.59
N PRO A 142 -38.42 -17.67 21.98
CA PRO A 142 -38.07 -18.86 22.74
C PRO A 142 -36.71 -18.67 23.43
N PRO A 143 -36.50 -19.26 24.62
CA PRO A 143 -35.20 -19.22 25.29
C PRO A 143 -34.13 -19.84 24.39
N LYS A 144 -32.92 -19.28 24.40
CA LYS A 144 -31.79 -19.83 23.64
C LYS A 144 -31.40 -21.17 24.27
N SER A 145 -31.47 -22.27 23.51
CA SER A 145 -30.99 -23.57 23.97
C SER A 145 -29.47 -23.51 24.16
N GLU A 146 -28.95 -23.93 25.31
CA GLU A 146 -27.50 -23.98 25.56
C GLU A 146 -26.80 -25.06 24.71
N MET A 147 -27.54 -26.08 24.28
CA MET A 147 -27.04 -27.26 23.55
C MET A 147 -27.35 -27.26 22.05
N GLY A 148 -27.89 -26.16 21.51
CA GLY A 148 -28.23 -26.05 20.08
C GLY A 148 -29.46 -26.84 19.63
N GLU A 149 -30.34 -27.23 20.56
CA GLU A 149 -31.58 -27.95 20.28
C GLU A 149 -32.64 -27.03 19.66
N GLU A 150 -33.43 -27.55 18.72
CA GLU A 150 -34.54 -26.80 18.13
C GLU A 150 -35.68 -26.65 19.15
N VAL A 151 -35.94 -25.42 19.59
CA VAL A 151 -37.08 -25.13 20.48
C VAL A 151 -38.37 -25.10 19.65
N PRO A 152 -39.38 -25.92 19.97
CA PRO A 152 -40.64 -25.93 19.22
C PRO A 152 -41.37 -24.60 19.35
N TYR A 153 -42.01 -24.17 18.26
CA TYR A 153 -42.81 -22.95 18.25
C TYR A 153 -44.08 -23.13 19.07
N ASP A 154 -44.25 -22.28 20.08
CA ASP A 154 -45.47 -22.20 20.89
C ASP A 154 -46.34 -21.01 20.41
N PRO A 155 -47.55 -21.26 19.87
CA PRO A 155 -48.48 -20.20 19.50
C PRO A 155 -48.86 -19.27 20.66
N ALA A 156 -48.80 -19.73 21.92
CA ALA A 156 -49.10 -18.90 23.09
C ALA A 156 -48.09 -17.76 23.30
N CYS A 157 -46.88 -17.89 22.74
CA CYS A 157 -45.85 -16.85 22.75
C CYS A 157 -46.11 -15.74 21.71
N THR A 158 -47.21 -15.80 20.97
CA THR A 158 -47.58 -14.80 19.97
C THR A 158 -48.90 -14.13 20.35
N THR A 159 -48.88 -12.81 20.45
CA THR A 159 -50.08 -11.98 20.62
C THR A 159 -50.19 -10.98 19.47
N GLY A 160 -51.39 -10.50 19.18
CA GLY A 160 -51.55 -9.56 18.07
C GLY A 160 -52.96 -8.98 18.00
N TYR A 161 -53.05 -7.85 17.32
CA TYR A 161 -54.28 -7.13 17.04
C TYR A 161 -54.42 -6.97 15.53
N VAL A 162 -55.60 -7.28 15.00
CA VAL A 162 -55.95 -7.06 13.59
C VAL A 162 -56.91 -5.89 13.54
N SER A 163 -56.59 -4.89 12.73
CA SER A 163 -57.35 -3.63 12.64
C SER A 163 -58.75 -3.84 12.04
N ASN A 164 -58.85 -4.66 10.99
CA ASN A 164 -60.12 -5.02 10.38
C ASN A 164 -60.59 -6.38 10.93
N PRO A 165 -61.70 -6.46 11.68
CA PRO A 165 -62.22 -7.71 12.23
C PRO A 165 -62.62 -8.74 11.16
N TRP A 166 -62.84 -8.30 9.92
CA TRP A 166 -63.24 -9.14 8.80
C TRP A 166 -62.05 -9.75 8.04
N ASP A 167 -60.82 -9.29 8.31
CA ASP A 167 -59.63 -9.85 7.68
C ASP A 167 -59.35 -11.27 8.21
N PRO A 168 -58.83 -12.17 7.36
CA PRO A 168 -58.48 -13.51 7.80
C PRO A 168 -57.39 -13.45 8.87
N GLN A 169 -57.62 -14.16 9.97
CA GLN A 169 -56.58 -14.38 10.96
C GLN A 169 -55.42 -15.17 10.33
N PRO A 170 -54.17 -14.86 10.68
CA PRO A 170 -52.99 -15.57 10.17
C PRO A 170 -53.04 -17.05 10.54
N THR A 171 -52.46 -17.90 9.73
CA THR A 171 -52.24 -19.28 10.14
C THR A 171 -51.06 -19.38 11.11
N GLN A 172 -50.98 -20.47 11.88
CA GLN A 172 -49.83 -20.72 12.76
C GLN A 172 -48.52 -20.84 11.97
N LEU A 173 -48.59 -21.38 10.74
CA LEU A 173 -47.44 -21.44 9.84
C LEU A 173 -46.96 -20.04 9.43
N ASP A 174 -47.89 -19.14 9.08
CA ASP A 174 -47.54 -17.75 8.73
C ASP A 174 -46.86 -17.04 9.89
N LEU A 175 -47.38 -17.23 11.12
CA LEU A 175 -46.80 -16.67 12.33
C LEU A 175 -45.39 -17.19 12.59
N PHE A 176 -45.19 -18.50 12.44
CA PHE A 176 -43.88 -19.12 12.61
C PHE A 176 -42.86 -18.61 11.58
N LEU A 177 -43.24 -18.54 10.30
CA LEU A 177 -42.39 -18.02 9.25
C LEU A 177 -42.04 -16.55 9.49
N LEU A 178 -43.02 -15.74 9.88
CA LEU A 178 -42.81 -14.33 10.23
C LEU A 178 -41.84 -14.18 11.41
N LEU A 179 -42.00 -14.97 12.47
CA LEU A 179 -41.08 -14.99 13.62
C LEU A 179 -39.65 -15.35 13.18
N LYS A 180 -39.49 -16.39 12.37
CA LYS A 180 -38.18 -16.82 11.86
C LYS A 180 -37.50 -15.71 11.06
N GLU A 181 -38.25 -14.96 10.25
CA GLU A 181 -37.74 -13.79 9.55
C GLU A 181 -37.33 -12.68 10.51
N GLN A 182 -38.14 -12.41 11.54
CA GLN A 182 -37.84 -11.35 12.50
C GLN A 182 -36.63 -11.67 13.39
N LEU A 183 -36.42 -12.93 13.77
CA LEU A 183 -35.23 -13.37 14.51
C LEU A 183 -33.95 -13.11 13.71
N LYS A 184 -33.95 -13.44 12.41
CA LYS A 184 -32.83 -13.14 11.50
C LYS A 184 -32.61 -11.64 11.36
N ALA A 185 -33.68 -10.87 11.24
CA ALA A 185 -33.60 -9.42 11.11
C ALA A 185 -33.03 -8.76 12.37
N GLU A 186 -33.45 -9.20 13.56
CA GLU A 186 -32.89 -8.76 14.85
C GLU A 186 -31.39 -9.06 14.95
N GLU A 187 -30.95 -10.24 14.52
CA GLU A 187 -29.53 -10.62 14.52
C GLU A 187 -28.70 -9.70 13.61
N LEU A 188 -29.20 -9.44 12.39
CA LEU A 188 -28.55 -8.52 11.44
C LEU A 188 -28.50 -7.09 11.98
N ALA A 189 -29.57 -6.61 12.60
CA ALA A 189 -29.62 -5.29 13.22
C ALA A 189 -28.67 -5.19 14.42
N SER A 190 -28.56 -6.25 15.23
CA SER A 190 -27.62 -6.34 16.35
C SER A 190 -26.17 -6.32 15.88
N HIS A 191 -25.85 -7.01 14.76
CA HIS A 191 -24.55 -6.91 14.12
C HIS A 191 -24.28 -5.51 13.55
N ALA A 192 -25.31 -4.83 13.01
CA ALA A 192 -25.19 -3.47 12.55
C ALA A 192 -24.86 -2.49 13.69
N PHE A 193 -25.49 -2.65 14.87
CA PHE A 193 -25.14 -1.86 16.07
C PHE A 193 -23.65 -1.98 16.41
N ARG A 194 -23.12 -3.21 16.50
CA ARG A 194 -21.70 -3.45 16.83
C ARG A 194 -20.77 -2.77 15.83
N ARG A 195 -21.07 -2.88 14.53
CA ARG A 195 -20.31 -2.20 13.47
C ARG A 195 -20.38 -0.68 13.62
N ARG A 196 -21.56 -0.13 13.94
CA ARG A 196 -21.74 1.31 14.07
C ARG A 196 -21.01 1.89 15.28
N VAL A 197 -20.98 1.19 16.41
CA VAL A 197 -20.20 1.61 17.58
C VAL A 197 -18.71 1.75 17.21
N VAL A 198 -18.15 0.78 16.48
CA VAL A 198 -16.75 0.83 16.02
C VAL A 198 -16.53 1.96 15.00
N GLU A 199 -17.45 2.16 14.06
CA GLU A 199 -17.36 3.23 13.06
C GLU A 199 -17.38 4.62 13.74
N ILE A 200 -18.29 4.84 14.70
CA ILE A 200 -18.39 6.10 15.45
C ILE A 200 -17.10 6.37 16.22
N ASP A 201 -16.59 5.37 16.96
CA ASP A 201 -15.36 5.53 17.72
C ASP A 201 -14.16 5.83 16.81
N THR A 202 -14.10 5.17 15.65
CA THR A 202 -13.06 5.42 14.63
C THR A 202 -13.15 6.84 14.10
N MET A 203 -14.34 7.30 13.67
CA MET A 203 -14.55 8.65 13.12
C MET A 203 -14.23 9.74 14.15
N LEU A 204 -14.72 9.60 15.39
CA LEU A 204 -14.48 10.58 16.45
C LEU A 204 -13.01 10.59 16.87
N SER A 205 -12.36 9.42 16.95
CA SER A 205 -10.93 9.31 17.27
C SER A 205 -10.04 9.91 16.17
N GLU A 206 -10.34 9.65 14.90
CA GLU A 206 -9.66 10.30 13.78
C GLU A 206 -9.85 11.81 13.80
N ARG A 207 -11.06 12.27 14.13
CA ARG A 207 -11.33 13.70 14.23
C ARG A 207 -10.52 14.35 15.35
N ARG A 208 -10.41 13.71 16.53
CA ARG A 208 -9.55 14.18 17.61
C ARG A 208 -8.09 14.28 17.16
N LYS A 209 -7.55 13.24 16.51
CA LYS A 209 -6.18 13.25 15.95
C LYS A 209 -5.97 14.40 14.95
N GLN A 210 -6.96 14.68 14.09
CA GLN A 210 -6.91 15.78 13.14
C GLN A 210 -6.93 17.16 13.82
N THR A 211 -7.60 17.30 14.97
CA THR A 211 -7.59 18.54 15.78
C THR A 211 -6.27 18.69 16.53
N ASP A 212 -5.80 17.63 17.18
CA ASP A 212 -4.62 17.67 18.04
C ASP A 212 -3.32 17.78 17.23
N SER A 213 -3.30 17.19 16.03
CA SER A 213 -2.14 17.18 15.14
C SER A 213 -2.54 17.46 13.68
N PRO A 214 -2.91 18.71 13.35
CA PRO A 214 -3.36 19.06 12.00
C PRO A 214 -2.22 18.85 11.01
N ARG A 215 -2.44 17.96 10.04
CA ARG A 215 -1.53 17.73 8.91
C ARG A 215 -2.11 18.40 7.68
N LEU A 216 -1.27 19.12 6.94
CA LEU A 216 -1.66 19.66 5.65
C LEU A 216 -1.92 18.51 4.69
N THR A 217 -3.03 18.58 3.94
CA THR A 217 -3.35 17.60 2.90
C THR A 217 -2.29 17.57 1.80
N ASN A 218 -1.61 18.70 1.60
CA ASN A 218 -0.50 18.84 0.68
C ASN A 218 0.67 19.48 1.43
N SER A 219 1.87 18.95 1.23
CA SER A 219 3.08 19.58 1.75
C SER A 219 3.24 20.97 1.12
N LEU A 220 3.68 21.96 1.90
CA LEU A 220 4.11 23.26 1.36
C LEU A 220 5.25 23.10 0.34
N PHE A 221 5.98 21.98 0.43
CA PHE A 221 7.10 21.63 -0.43
C PHE A 221 6.76 20.53 -1.43
N ASP A 222 5.48 20.33 -1.76
CA ASP A 222 5.08 19.37 -2.79
C ASP A 222 5.73 19.75 -4.14
N PRO A 223 6.73 18.99 -4.61
CA PRO A 223 7.50 19.34 -5.79
C PRO A 223 6.66 19.22 -7.08
N LEU A 224 5.50 18.57 -7.03
CA LEU A 224 4.64 18.38 -8.20
C LEU A 224 3.70 19.57 -8.43
N ARG A 225 3.34 20.31 -7.38
CA ARG A 225 2.47 21.49 -7.47
C ARG A 225 3.24 22.81 -7.61
N ASN A 226 4.51 22.84 -7.23
CA ASN A 226 5.37 23.99 -7.46
C ASN A 226 5.97 23.94 -8.87
N GLU A 227 5.23 24.48 -9.84
CA GLU A 227 5.61 24.49 -11.27
C GLU A 227 6.99 25.12 -11.50
N GLU A 228 7.31 26.21 -10.80
CA GLU A 228 8.62 26.88 -10.88
C GLU A 228 9.75 25.96 -10.40
N ALA A 229 9.57 25.30 -9.26
CA ALA A 229 10.56 24.35 -8.73
C ALA A 229 10.71 23.09 -9.62
N ARG A 230 9.65 22.72 -10.35
CA ARG A 230 9.70 21.64 -11.36
C ARG A 230 10.51 22.07 -12.57
N GLN A 231 10.25 23.25 -13.13
CA GLN A 231 10.98 23.80 -14.27
C GLN A 231 12.49 23.94 -13.97
N GLN A 232 12.84 24.46 -12.78
CA GLN A 232 14.24 24.57 -12.36
C GLN A 232 14.96 23.22 -12.28
N ARG A 233 14.27 22.15 -11.87
CA ARG A 233 14.84 20.80 -11.82
C ARG A 233 15.04 20.20 -13.20
N LEU A 234 14.07 20.38 -14.10
CA LEU A 234 14.19 19.96 -15.50
C LEU A 234 15.36 20.67 -16.20
N ALA A 235 15.47 21.99 -16.05
CA ALA A 235 16.57 22.76 -16.63
C ALA A 235 17.95 22.32 -16.10
N LYS A 236 18.06 22.03 -14.79
CA LYS A 236 19.29 21.48 -14.20
C LYS A 236 19.62 20.10 -14.76
N TYR A 237 18.62 19.23 -14.88
CA TYR A 237 18.80 17.89 -15.42
C TYR A 237 19.25 17.92 -16.89
N GLU A 238 18.62 18.76 -17.71
CA GLU A 238 19.01 18.99 -19.11
C GLU A 238 20.45 19.53 -19.22
N ALA A 239 20.82 20.49 -18.38
CA ALA A 239 22.18 21.04 -18.36
C ALA A 239 23.23 19.99 -17.96
N ILE A 240 22.93 19.14 -16.98
CA ILE A 240 23.82 18.04 -16.57
C ILE A 240 23.94 17.02 -17.70
N LYS A 241 22.83 16.61 -18.31
CA LYS A 241 22.82 15.65 -19.40
C LYS A 241 23.59 16.15 -20.62
N ALA A 242 23.39 17.41 -21.01
CA ALA A 242 24.15 18.04 -22.09
C ALA A 242 25.65 18.08 -21.77
N ARG A 243 26.03 18.36 -20.52
CA ARG A 243 27.42 18.33 -20.08
C ARG A 243 28.00 16.92 -20.12
N GLU A 244 27.27 15.92 -19.68
CA GLU A 244 27.70 14.51 -19.74
C GLU A 244 27.86 14.02 -21.19
N GLU A 245 26.94 14.39 -22.07
CA GLU A 245 27.03 14.07 -23.51
C GLU A 245 28.26 14.72 -24.14
N GLN A 246 28.54 15.99 -23.81
CA GLN A 246 29.78 16.65 -24.24
C GLN A 246 31.04 15.97 -23.72
N ILE A 247 31.05 15.54 -22.45
CA ILE A 247 32.18 14.80 -21.87
C ILE A 247 32.34 13.44 -22.54
N LYS A 248 31.26 12.72 -22.85
CA LYS A 248 31.30 11.43 -23.55
C LYS A 248 31.78 11.54 -25.00
N GLN A 249 31.48 12.65 -25.67
CA GLN A 249 31.93 12.91 -27.05
C GLN A 249 33.41 13.27 -27.12
N GLN A 250 33.98 13.86 -26.06
CA GLN A 250 35.42 14.14 -25.99
C GLN A 250 36.17 12.85 -25.66
N GLN A 251 37.04 12.40 -26.57
CA GLN A 251 37.95 11.28 -26.27
C GLN A 251 38.92 11.73 -25.17
N ALA A 252 39.03 10.96 -24.09
CA ALA A 252 39.93 11.26 -22.99
C ALA A 252 41.39 11.20 -23.44
N ASP A 253 42.15 12.29 -23.25
CA ASP A 253 43.59 12.34 -23.53
C ASP A 253 44.35 11.52 -22.49
N PHE A 254 44.65 10.26 -22.83
CA PHE A 254 45.36 9.33 -21.97
C PHE A 254 46.79 9.80 -21.65
N LEU A 255 47.35 10.75 -22.42
CA LEU A 255 48.70 11.26 -22.23
C LEU A 255 48.76 12.48 -21.29
N ALA A 256 47.63 13.16 -21.04
CA ALA A 256 47.57 14.39 -20.25
C ALA A 256 48.23 14.29 -18.86
N PRO A 257 48.00 13.21 -18.04
CA PRO A 257 48.65 13.07 -16.74
C PRO A 257 50.17 12.91 -16.82
N TYR A 258 50.66 12.35 -17.93
CA TYR A 258 52.09 12.15 -18.17
C TYR A 258 52.76 13.44 -18.63
N LEU A 259 52.08 14.22 -19.47
CA LEU A 259 52.58 15.52 -19.95
C LEU A 259 52.61 16.58 -18.85
N LEU A 260 51.65 16.55 -17.92
CA LEU A 260 51.66 17.41 -16.72
C LEU A 260 52.96 17.26 -15.91
N ARG A 261 53.52 16.05 -15.84
CA ARG A 261 54.79 15.75 -15.14
C ARG A 261 56.03 16.28 -15.85
N LEU A 262 55.95 16.49 -17.17
CA LEU A 262 57.03 17.09 -17.97
C LEU A 262 57.07 18.63 -17.86
N GLY A 263 56.04 19.23 -17.26
CA GLY A 263 55.89 20.69 -17.15
C GLY A 263 55.48 21.35 -18.48
N ASN A 264 55.37 22.67 -18.49
CA ASN A 264 54.94 23.41 -19.69
C ASN A 264 55.99 23.31 -20.81
N ALA A 265 55.75 22.43 -21.79
CA ALA A 265 56.54 22.26 -23.01
C ALA A 265 56.75 23.57 -23.81
N SER A 266 55.93 24.59 -23.54
CA SER A 266 56.05 25.94 -24.12
C SER A 266 57.24 26.77 -23.58
N LYS A 267 57.76 26.47 -22.38
CA LYS A 267 58.86 27.26 -21.76
C LYS A 267 60.23 26.59 -21.89
N ARG A 268 60.29 25.27 -21.94
CA ARG A 268 61.50 24.48 -22.21
C ARG A 268 61.10 23.22 -22.98
N PRO A 269 61.73 22.90 -24.12
CA PRO A 269 61.46 21.64 -24.81
C PRO A 269 61.90 20.48 -23.92
N PRO A 270 61.09 19.43 -23.75
CA PRO A 270 61.47 18.26 -22.95
C PRO A 270 62.72 17.60 -23.54
N THR A 271 63.61 17.12 -22.66
CA THR A 271 64.81 16.39 -23.08
C THR A 271 64.42 14.99 -23.56
N ARG A 272 65.12 14.44 -24.56
CA ARG A 272 64.88 13.06 -25.06
C ARG A 272 64.83 12.03 -23.92
N ALA A 273 65.68 12.16 -22.91
CA ALA A 273 65.68 11.29 -21.72
C ALA A 273 64.35 11.33 -20.93
N GLN A 274 63.72 12.50 -20.83
CA GLN A 274 62.44 12.68 -20.12
C GLN A 274 61.27 12.09 -20.91
N VAL A 275 61.29 12.22 -22.24
CA VAL A 275 60.29 11.59 -23.13
C VAL A 275 60.42 10.07 -23.13
N MET A 276 61.65 9.55 -23.11
CA MET A 276 61.89 8.11 -22.97
C MET A 276 61.48 7.56 -21.60
N ALA A 277 61.63 8.35 -20.53
CA ALA A 277 61.11 8.01 -19.22
C ALA A 277 59.57 7.95 -19.23
N LEU A 278 58.91 8.94 -19.84
CA LEU A 278 57.46 8.94 -20.04
C LEU A 278 56.99 7.69 -20.80
N TYR A 279 57.68 7.34 -21.89
CA TYR A 279 57.37 6.15 -22.68
C TYR A 279 57.47 4.86 -21.85
N ARG A 280 58.51 4.76 -21.01
CA ARG A 280 58.68 3.63 -20.07
C ARG A 280 57.58 3.62 -19.02
N ASP A 281 57.18 4.77 -18.48
CA ASP A 281 56.09 4.87 -17.51
C ASP A 281 54.76 4.44 -18.12
N CYS A 282 54.38 4.97 -19.30
CA CYS A 282 53.11 4.60 -19.96
C CYS A 282 53.04 3.09 -20.27
N THR A 283 54.14 2.51 -20.75
CA THR A 283 54.19 1.08 -21.08
C THR A 283 54.23 0.19 -19.83
N THR A 284 54.86 0.64 -18.76
CA THR A 284 54.89 -0.05 -17.46
C THR A 284 53.53 0.02 -16.76
N ASP A 285 52.87 1.17 -16.82
CA ASP A 285 51.54 1.36 -16.24
C ASP A 285 50.49 0.50 -16.94
N LEU A 286 50.55 0.43 -18.28
CA LEU A 286 49.69 -0.48 -19.05
C LEU A 286 49.93 -1.94 -18.64
N ARG A 287 51.20 -2.36 -18.49
CA ARG A 287 51.55 -3.71 -18.04
C ARG A 287 51.00 -3.99 -16.64
N ARG A 288 51.21 -3.07 -15.69
CA ARG A 288 50.71 -3.19 -14.31
C ARG A 288 49.18 -3.19 -14.25
N PHE A 289 48.50 -2.48 -15.14
CA PHE A 289 47.05 -2.52 -15.25
C PHE A 289 46.57 -3.91 -15.67
N TYR A 290 47.14 -4.48 -16.73
CA TYR A 290 46.76 -5.82 -17.19
C TYR A 290 47.14 -6.92 -16.21
N GLN A 291 48.26 -6.80 -15.49
CA GLN A 291 48.61 -7.73 -14.40
C GLN A 291 47.58 -7.70 -13.27
N ARG A 292 47.20 -6.51 -12.80
CA ARG A 292 46.15 -6.37 -11.77
C ARG A 292 44.80 -6.85 -12.26
N LEU A 293 44.47 -6.60 -13.52
CA LEU A 293 43.22 -7.07 -14.13
C LEU A 293 43.22 -8.61 -14.23
N GLU A 294 44.33 -9.24 -14.58
CA GLU A 294 44.47 -10.69 -14.60
C GLU A 294 44.28 -11.28 -13.20
N GLU A 295 44.95 -10.71 -12.20
CA GLU A 295 44.78 -11.10 -10.79
C GLU A 295 43.32 -10.94 -10.33
N GLU A 296 42.68 -9.82 -10.65
CA GLU A 296 41.28 -9.56 -10.29
C GLU A 296 40.32 -10.53 -10.97
N LEU A 297 40.50 -10.81 -12.27
CA LEU A 297 39.70 -11.80 -12.98
C LEU A 297 39.91 -13.21 -12.44
N ARG A 298 41.15 -13.57 -12.09
CA ARG A 298 41.46 -14.87 -11.47
C ARG A 298 40.77 -15.01 -10.12
N ASN A 299 40.86 -14.01 -9.26
CA ASN A 299 40.19 -14.00 -7.95
C ASN A 299 38.67 -14.14 -8.10
N ARG A 300 38.05 -13.40 -9.02
CA ARG A 300 36.60 -13.50 -9.27
C ARG A 300 36.20 -14.86 -9.86
N CYS A 301 37.04 -15.46 -10.72
CA CYS A 301 36.83 -16.82 -11.19
C CYS A 301 36.85 -17.80 -10.02
N ASP A 302 37.83 -17.68 -9.12
CA ASP A 302 37.96 -18.54 -7.95
C ASP A 302 36.76 -18.39 -7.01
N ASP A 303 36.30 -17.16 -6.77
CA ASP A 303 35.08 -16.88 -6.00
C ASP A 303 33.87 -17.59 -6.61
N LEU A 304 33.62 -17.45 -7.92
CA LEU A 304 32.51 -18.13 -8.61
C LEU A 304 32.63 -19.65 -8.58
N ILE A 305 33.86 -20.20 -8.63
CA ILE A 305 34.09 -21.65 -8.48
C ILE A 305 33.71 -22.10 -7.07
N THR A 306 34.06 -21.33 -6.04
CA THR A 306 33.68 -21.66 -4.66
C THR A 306 32.18 -21.56 -4.43
N GLU A 307 31.51 -20.55 -5.00
CA GLU A 307 30.07 -20.37 -4.96
C GLU A 307 29.35 -21.53 -5.65
N GLU A 308 29.77 -21.91 -6.87
CA GLU A 308 29.24 -23.06 -7.60
C GLU A 308 29.38 -24.35 -6.78
N GLN A 309 30.54 -24.60 -6.18
CA GLN A 309 30.75 -25.76 -5.31
C GLN A 309 29.90 -25.71 -4.05
N SER A 310 29.65 -24.53 -3.50
CA SER A 310 28.79 -24.35 -2.32
C SER A 310 27.33 -24.66 -2.66
N LEU A 311 26.84 -24.15 -3.80
CA LEU A 311 25.49 -24.36 -4.31
C LEU A 311 25.26 -25.84 -4.64
N LYS A 312 26.22 -26.50 -5.32
CA LYS A 312 26.16 -27.95 -5.58
C LYS A 312 26.09 -28.77 -4.30
N ARG A 313 26.89 -28.44 -3.29
CA ARG A 313 26.86 -29.10 -1.96
C ARG A 313 25.55 -28.86 -1.23
N PHE A 314 25.00 -27.66 -1.33
CA PHE A 314 23.71 -27.30 -0.74
C PHE A 314 22.56 -28.08 -1.38
N LEU A 315 22.47 -28.06 -2.71
CA LEU A 315 21.44 -28.80 -3.46
C LEU A 315 21.52 -30.30 -3.21
N ALA A 316 22.73 -30.88 -3.15
CA ALA A 316 22.90 -32.30 -2.85
C ALA A 316 22.42 -32.70 -1.44
N ARG A 317 22.49 -31.79 -0.46
CA ARG A 317 22.08 -32.06 0.94
C ARG A 317 20.58 -31.87 1.16
N PHE A 318 19.96 -30.93 0.45
CA PHE A 318 18.58 -30.51 0.73
C PHE A 318 17.60 -30.85 -0.40
N GLN A 319 17.99 -31.70 -1.35
CA GLN A 319 17.20 -32.06 -2.54
C GLN A 319 15.75 -32.52 -2.24
N GLN A 320 15.50 -33.13 -1.08
CA GLN A 320 14.19 -33.67 -0.69
C GLN A 320 13.30 -32.68 0.09
N HIS A 321 13.80 -31.46 0.36
CA HIS A 321 13.17 -30.51 1.28
C HIS A 321 12.63 -29.24 0.61
N PHE A 322 12.77 -29.10 -0.72
CA PHE A 322 12.31 -27.92 -1.45
C PHE A 322 10.99 -28.16 -2.18
N GLU A 323 10.20 -27.09 -2.31
CA GLU A 323 9.08 -27.02 -3.26
C GLU A 323 9.62 -26.74 -4.68
N ASP A 324 8.92 -27.21 -5.72
CA ASP A 324 9.38 -27.14 -7.12
C ASP A 324 9.74 -25.72 -7.58
N ALA A 325 8.96 -24.71 -7.16
CA ALA A 325 9.19 -23.31 -7.52
C ALA A 325 10.41 -22.66 -6.84
N GLU A 326 10.82 -23.17 -5.68
CA GLU A 326 12.05 -22.74 -5.00
C GLU A 326 13.27 -23.42 -5.62
N TYR A 327 13.13 -24.69 -6.01
CA TYR A 327 14.16 -25.45 -6.71
C TYR A 327 14.51 -24.84 -8.07
N GLU A 328 13.53 -24.38 -8.85
CA GLU A 328 13.74 -23.69 -10.13
C GLU A 328 14.58 -22.40 -9.97
N LYS A 329 14.44 -21.66 -8.87
CA LYS A 329 15.25 -20.45 -8.61
C LYS A 329 16.72 -20.80 -8.40
N PHE A 330 17.02 -21.85 -7.66
CA PHE A 330 18.40 -22.28 -7.44
C PHE A 330 19.05 -22.83 -8.71
N ILE A 331 18.28 -23.45 -9.60
CA ILE A 331 18.76 -23.83 -10.94
C ILE A 331 19.13 -22.58 -11.74
N ALA A 332 18.24 -21.57 -11.79
CA ALA A 332 18.52 -20.32 -12.49
C ALA A 332 19.76 -19.59 -11.93
N GLU A 333 19.92 -19.55 -10.61
CA GLU A 333 21.15 -19.03 -9.97
C GLU A 333 22.38 -19.82 -10.39
N GLY A 334 22.32 -21.15 -10.42
CA GLY A 334 23.39 -22.00 -10.92
C GLY A 334 23.78 -21.72 -12.37
N GLU A 335 22.80 -21.54 -13.26
CA GLU A 335 23.03 -21.18 -14.67
C GLU A 335 23.70 -19.81 -14.80
N THR A 336 23.32 -18.83 -13.97
CA THR A 336 23.98 -17.51 -13.98
C THR A 336 25.44 -17.58 -13.54
N ILE A 337 25.74 -18.34 -12.48
CA ILE A 337 27.11 -18.55 -11.98
C ILE A 337 27.95 -19.25 -13.06
N GLU A 338 27.42 -20.29 -13.71
CA GLU A 338 28.13 -21.00 -14.76
C GLU A 338 28.44 -20.11 -15.97
N ARG A 339 27.44 -19.33 -16.42
CA ARG A 339 27.61 -18.37 -17.52
C ARG A 339 28.68 -17.32 -17.19
N ASP A 340 28.61 -16.73 -16.00
CA ASP A 340 29.53 -15.66 -15.61
C ASP A 340 30.95 -16.20 -15.42
N LYS A 341 31.09 -17.40 -14.84
CA LYS A 341 32.36 -18.14 -14.77
C LYS A 341 32.94 -18.38 -16.15
N HIS A 342 32.14 -18.86 -17.11
CA HIS A 342 32.59 -19.09 -18.48
C HIS A 342 33.06 -17.80 -19.16
N ILE A 343 32.32 -16.69 -18.99
CA ILE A 343 32.72 -15.38 -19.52
C ILE A 343 34.06 -14.93 -18.94
N LEU A 344 34.28 -15.08 -17.62
CA LEU A 344 35.53 -14.69 -16.99
C LEU A 344 36.70 -15.59 -17.43
N GLN A 345 36.49 -16.90 -17.58
CA GLN A 345 37.49 -17.84 -18.11
C GLN A 345 37.90 -17.45 -19.53
N MET A 346 36.93 -17.20 -20.42
CA MET A 346 37.20 -16.72 -21.78
C MET A 346 37.97 -15.40 -21.79
N ARG A 347 37.67 -14.48 -20.87
CA ARG A 347 38.43 -13.21 -20.74
C ARG A 347 39.85 -13.45 -20.25
N LEU A 348 40.05 -14.40 -19.34
CA LEU A 348 41.35 -14.74 -18.79
C LEU A 348 42.25 -15.42 -19.83
N GLU A 349 41.68 -16.25 -20.71
CA GLU A 349 42.39 -16.81 -21.86
C GLU A 349 42.83 -15.71 -22.84
N ASN A 350 41.94 -14.74 -23.10
CA ASN A 350 42.19 -13.67 -24.07
C ASN A 350 43.00 -12.49 -23.53
N ILE A 351 43.23 -12.39 -22.22
CA ILE A 351 43.81 -11.19 -21.59
C ILE A 351 45.23 -10.89 -22.10
N GLN A 352 46.02 -11.93 -22.39
CA GLN A 352 47.37 -11.78 -22.91
C GLN A 352 47.37 -11.23 -24.34
N ASP A 353 46.43 -11.68 -25.17
CA ASP A 353 46.29 -11.21 -26.54
C ASP A 353 45.66 -9.82 -26.61
N ASP A 354 44.76 -9.48 -25.69
CA ASP A 354 44.26 -8.12 -25.48
C ASP A 354 45.38 -7.17 -25.06
N TYR A 355 46.22 -7.58 -24.10
CA TYR A 355 47.39 -6.81 -23.70
C TYR A 355 48.35 -6.60 -24.88
N ARG A 356 48.66 -7.64 -25.65
CA ARG A 356 49.52 -7.53 -26.85
C ARG A 356 48.98 -6.51 -27.85
N ARG A 357 47.68 -6.61 -28.20
CA ARG A 357 47.00 -5.68 -29.12
C ARG A 357 47.01 -4.25 -28.60
N LYS A 358 46.67 -4.04 -27.33
CA LYS A 358 46.60 -2.70 -26.72
C LYS A 358 47.99 -2.10 -26.50
N ALA A 359 49.00 -2.91 -26.18
CA ALA A 359 50.38 -2.47 -26.09
C ALA A 359 50.92 -2.05 -27.45
N ALA A 360 50.62 -2.79 -28.52
CA ALA A 360 50.98 -2.39 -29.89
C ALA A 360 50.32 -1.07 -30.28
N HIS A 361 49.01 -0.93 -30.02
CA HIS A 361 48.27 0.30 -30.28
C HIS A 361 48.82 1.49 -29.46
N LEU A 362 49.14 1.30 -28.18
CA LEU A 362 49.73 2.36 -27.35
C LEU A 362 51.09 2.81 -27.90
N ARG A 363 51.94 1.86 -28.31
CA ARG A 363 53.25 2.19 -28.92
C ARG A 363 53.08 2.97 -30.22
N GLN A 364 52.10 2.61 -31.04
CA GLN A 364 51.78 3.32 -32.27
C GLN A 364 51.26 4.74 -31.97
N ALA A 365 50.28 4.86 -31.08
CA ALA A 365 49.70 6.15 -30.68
C ALA A 365 50.76 7.09 -30.08
N LEU A 366 51.69 6.58 -29.28
CA LEU A 366 52.80 7.38 -28.73
C LEU A 366 53.79 7.86 -29.81
N ARG A 367 53.99 7.08 -30.88
CA ARG A 367 54.85 7.46 -32.02
C ARG A 367 54.16 8.47 -32.95
N GLU A 368 52.85 8.38 -33.09
CA GLU A 368 52.03 9.22 -33.97
C GLU A 368 51.61 10.55 -33.32
N ASP A 369 51.60 10.65 -31.99
CA ASP A 369 51.25 11.87 -31.26
C ASP A 369 52.19 13.04 -31.63
N GLU A 370 51.61 14.14 -32.13
CA GLU A 370 52.32 15.34 -32.57
C GLU A 370 53.25 15.91 -31.49
N ARG A 371 52.89 15.74 -30.21
CA ARG A 371 53.64 16.26 -29.05
C ARG A 371 54.93 15.48 -28.78
N LEU A 372 55.00 14.21 -29.19
CA LEU A 372 56.11 13.30 -28.88
C LEU A 372 56.90 12.84 -30.12
N ARG A 373 56.29 12.86 -31.30
CA ARG A 373 56.89 12.51 -32.60
C ARG A 373 58.31 13.04 -32.85
N PRO A 374 58.68 14.31 -32.56
CA PRO A 374 60.04 14.81 -32.82
C PRO A 374 61.15 14.12 -31.98
N TYR A 375 60.81 13.41 -30.91
CA TYR A 375 61.78 12.79 -30.02
C TYR A 375 62.06 11.32 -30.33
N PHE A 376 61.25 10.68 -31.19
CA PHE A 376 61.36 9.26 -31.56
C PHE A 376 62.14 9.00 -32.86
N GLY A 377 62.58 10.04 -33.59
CA GLY A 377 63.32 9.93 -34.85
C GLY A 377 64.83 9.75 -34.66
N ALA A 378 65.27 8.54 -34.29
CA ALA A 378 66.58 7.95 -34.58
C ALA A 378 66.58 6.55 -33.94
N GLU A 379 66.71 5.54 -34.79
CA GLU A 379 66.63 4.08 -34.57
C GLU A 379 66.78 3.58 -33.13
N LEU A 380 65.76 2.84 -32.66
CA LEU A 380 65.93 1.82 -31.64
C LEU A 380 66.24 0.53 -32.41
N GLU A 381 67.53 0.22 -32.58
CA GLU A 381 67.95 -1.15 -32.88
C GLU A 381 67.34 -2.08 -31.82
N GLU A 382 66.70 -3.14 -32.29
CA GLU A 382 66.15 -4.20 -31.47
C GLU A 382 67.26 -4.84 -30.62
N PRO A 383 67.07 -5.06 -29.30
CA PRO A 383 67.87 -6.03 -28.59
C PRO A 383 67.40 -7.45 -28.97
N PRO A 384 68.30 -8.45 -28.98
CA PRO A 384 68.02 -9.77 -29.53
C PRO A 384 66.95 -10.50 -28.72
N CYS A 385 66.16 -11.29 -29.43
CA CYS A 385 65.32 -12.33 -28.89
C CYS A 385 66.12 -13.17 -27.88
N GLU A 386 65.85 -13.01 -26.58
CA GLU A 386 66.34 -13.95 -25.57
C GLU A 386 65.73 -15.32 -25.87
N ARG A 387 66.63 -16.29 -26.03
CA ARG A 387 66.33 -17.70 -26.23
C ARG A 387 65.49 -18.22 -25.07
N SER A 388 64.52 -19.05 -25.42
CA SER A 388 63.88 -19.99 -24.51
C SER A 388 64.93 -20.92 -23.90
N ASP A 389 65.25 -20.71 -22.63
CA ASP A 389 65.77 -21.74 -21.76
C ASP A 389 64.72 -21.91 -20.66
N TYR A 390 63.95 -23.00 -20.73
CA TYR A 390 63.42 -23.81 -19.62
C TYR A 390 62.58 -24.95 -20.24
N ASP A 391 63.30 -25.93 -20.79
CA ASP A 391 62.99 -27.34 -20.54
C ASP A 391 63.50 -27.68 -19.11
N ASP A 392 62.90 -28.72 -18.52
CA ASP A 392 63.21 -29.40 -17.24
C ASP A 392 62.70 -28.76 -15.93
N GLU A 393 61.45 -29.08 -15.55
CA GLU A 393 61.10 -30.13 -14.56
C GLU A 393 59.58 -30.37 -14.47
#